data_AF-A0A3C0K955-F1
#
_entry.id   AF-A0A3C0K955-F1
#
_cell.length_a   1.000
_cell.length_b   1.000
_cell.length_c   1.000
_cell.angle_alpha   90.00
_cell.angle_beta   90.00
_cell.angle_gamma   90.00
#
_symmetry.space_group_name_H-M   'P 1'
#
loop_
_entity.id
_entity.type
_entity.pdbx_description
1 polymer ?
#
loop_
_entity_poly.entity_id
_entity_poly.type
_entity_poly.pdbx_seq_one_letter_code
_entity_poly.pdbx_strand_id
1 'polypeptide(L)'
;RFHSLDAIDLVTGRSITLDAAQCGFGYRDSVFKHTPSDARSMGLAGRALITRVRFWLPRPWKPELGYLDLQRKMAETGIASPDARQIFDWVVAIRRAKLPDPAVIGNAGSFFKNPTVTAEQCADIIARDPKVVHYPMPDGSIKLAAGWLIDACGWKGKTMGHAGVYEKQALVLVNRGTPGHPCTGGEVMTLARAIQTSVYERFGIRLEPEPVVL
;
A
#
# COMPACT_ATOMS: atom_id res chain seq x y z
N ARG A 1 -3.66 -17.15 2.21
CA ARG A 1 -2.72 -17.74 1.25
C ARG A 1 -3.44 -17.86 -0.09
N PHE A 2 -2.84 -17.36 -1.16
CA PHE A 2 -3.40 -17.49 -2.51
C PHE A 2 -3.23 -18.92 -3.01
N HIS A 3 -4.24 -19.48 -3.69
CA HIS A 3 -4.14 -20.80 -4.33
C HIS A 3 -4.02 -20.64 -5.85
N SER A 4 -5.06 -20.12 -6.49
CA SER A 4 -5.06 -19.81 -7.92
C SER A 4 -6.15 -18.80 -8.26
N LEU A 5 -6.10 -18.26 -9.47
CA LEU A 5 -7.17 -17.45 -10.04
C LEU A 5 -7.51 -17.92 -11.45
N ASP A 6 -8.71 -17.57 -11.91
CA ASP A 6 -9.07 -17.64 -13.32
C ASP A 6 -9.13 -16.23 -13.89
N ALA A 7 -8.70 -16.10 -15.13
CA ALA A 7 -8.80 -14.89 -15.92
C ALA A 7 -9.21 -15.21 -17.36
N ILE A 8 -9.69 -14.20 -18.08
CA ILE A 8 -9.88 -14.24 -19.53
C ILE A 8 -8.73 -13.47 -20.17
N ASP A 9 -8.04 -14.09 -21.12
CA ASP A 9 -7.11 -13.38 -22.01
C ASP A 9 -7.92 -12.60 -23.04
N LEU A 10 -7.93 -11.29 -22.94
CA LEU A 10 -8.72 -10.38 -23.75
C LEU A 10 -8.31 -10.37 -25.23
N VAL A 11 -7.09 -10.84 -25.56
CA VAL A 11 -6.65 -10.96 -26.95
C VAL A 11 -7.24 -12.22 -27.61
N THR A 12 -7.28 -13.33 -26.88
CA THR A 12 -7.69 -14.63 -27.44
C THR A 12 -9.12 -15.03 -27.10
N GLY A 13 -9.75 -14.34 -26.13
CA GLY A 13 -11.04 -14.71 -25.55
C GLY A 13 -11.01 -15.97 -24.69
N ARG A 14 -9.85 -16.60 -24.49
CA ARG A 14 -9.73 -17.89 -23.79
C ARG A 14 -9.58 -17.68 -22.29
N SER A 15 -10.15 -18.62 -21.53
CA SER A 15 -9.90 -18.70 -20.09
C SER A 15 -8.51 -19.26 -19.80
N ILE A 16 -7.84 -18.66 -18.83
CA ILE A 16 -6.56 -19.12 -18.28
C ILE A 16 -6.69 -19.26 -16.76
N THR A 17 -5.99 -20.21 -16.18
CA THR A 17 -5.86 -20.39 -14.73
C THR A 17 -4.41 -20.19 -14.34
N LEU A 18 -4.16 -19.32 -13.35
CA LEU A 18 -2.82 -19.01 -12.86
C LEU A 18 -2.69 -19.37 -11.39
N ASP A 19 -1.60 -20.06 -11.04
CA ASP A 19 -1.20 -20.30 -9.66
C ASP A 19 -0.36 -19.13 -9.09
N ALA A 20 0.07 -19.25 -7.84
CA ALA A 20 0.84 -18.20 -7.15
C ALA A 20 2.16 -17.86 -7.85
N ALA A 21 2.86 -18.86 -8.40
CA ALA A 21 4.15 -18.68 -9.05
C ALA A 21 3.97 -17.96 -10.38
N GLN A 22 2.97 -18.34 -11.16
CA GLN A 22 2.63 -17.71 -12.44
C GLN A 22 2.14 -16.26 -12.27
N CYS A 23 1.52 -15.92 -11.15
CA CYS A 23 1.12 -14.55 -10.85
C CYS A 23 2.30 -13.62 -10.51
N GLY A 24 3.48 -14.16 -10.21
CA GLY A 24 4.68 -13.37 -9.91
C GLY A 24 4.47 -12.35 -8.79
N PHE A 25 3.82 -12.74 -7.68
CA PHE A 25 3.47 -11.80 -6.62
C PHE A 25 4.72 -11.19 -5.95
N GLY A 26 4.71 -9.87 -5.84
CA GLY A 26 5.68 -9.07 -5.09
C GLY A 26 4.99 -8.05 -4.18
N TYR A 27 5.77 -7.21 -3.51
CA TYR A 27 5.21 -6.15 -2.68
C TYR A 27 4.43 -5.14 -3.55
N ARG A 28 3.10 -5.15 -3.41
CA ARG A 28 2.17 -4.36 -4.26
C ARG A 28 2.35 -4.64 -5.74
N ASP A 29 2.79 -5.83 -6.10
CA ASP A 29 3.17 -6.15 -7.46
C ASP A 29 2.73 -7.54 -7.92
N SER A 30 2.54 -7.70 -9.23
CA SER A 30 2.16 -8.95 -9.91
C SER A 30 2.29 -8.79 -11.42
N VAL A 31 2.27 -9.90 -12.16
CA VAL A 31 2.25 -9.88 -13.64
C VAL A 31 1.13 -9.03 -14.25
N PHE A 32 0.00 -8.85 -13.55
CA PHE A 32 -1.13 -8.03 -14.00
C PHE A 32 -0.85 -6.51 -14.00
N LYS A 33 0.29 -6.08 -13.45
CA LYS A 33 0.71 -4.67 -13.40
C LYS A 33 1.81 -4.32 -14.40
N HIS A 34 2.34 -5.30 -15.11
CA HIS A 34 3.44 -5.13 -16.07
C HIS A 34 2.96 -5.43 -17.48
N THR A 35 3.39 -4.60 -18.43
CA THR A 35 3.32 -4.92 -19.85
C THR A 35 4.37 -5.98 -20.20
N PRO A 36 4.13 -6.84 -21.19
CA PRO A 36 5.16 -7.75 -21.69
C PRO A 36 6.36 -6.94 -22.17
N SER A 37 7.53 -7.16 -21.58
CA SER A 37 8.79 -6.52 -21.97
C SER A 37 9.44 -7.19 -23.19
N ASP A 38 9.14 -8.47 -23.42
CA ASP A 38 9.60 -9.27 -24.56
C ASP A 38 8.66 -10.47 -24.79
N ALA A 39 8.93 -11.29 -25.81
CA ALA A 39 8.11 -12.45 -26.16
C ALA A 39 8.10 -13.58 -25.10
N ARG A 40 8.96 -13.51 -24.08
CA ARG A 40 9.07 -14.48 -22.98
C ARG A 40 8.51 -13.92 -21.66
N SER A 41 8.27 -12.61 -21.60
CA SER A 41 7.75 -11.87 -20.46
C SER A 41 6.25 -12.11 -20.29
N MET A 42 5.87 -12.58 -19.10
CA MET A 42 4.49 -12.95 -18.74
C MET A 42 3.61 -11.74 -18.33
N GLY A 43 3.93 -10.52 -18.79
CA GLY A 43 3.14 -9.33 -18.47
C GLY A 43 1.68 -9.46 -18.92
N LEU A 44 0.74 -9.17 -18.04
CA LEU A 44 -0.71 -9.30 -18.29
C LEU A 44 -1.48 -7.97 -18.11
N ALA A 45 -0.78 -6.86 -17.89
CA ALA A 45 -1.41 -5.54 -17.80
C ALA A 45 -2.21 -5.23 -19.08
N GLY A 46 -3.49 -4.87 -18.91
CA GLY A 46 -4.41 -4.60 -20.02
C GLY A 46 -4.81 -5.81 -20.87
N ARG A 47 -4.25 -7.01 -20.61
CA ARG A 47 -4.51 -8.23 -21.38
C ARG A 47 -5.39 -9.23 -20.64
N ALA A 48 -5.30 -9.31 -19.32
CA ALA A 48 -6.07 -10.28 -18.54
C ALA A 48 -7.19 -9.62 -17.73
N LEU A 49 -8.38 -10.23 -17.78
CA LEU A 49 -9.50 -9.90 -16.90
C LEU A 49 -9.68 -11.01 -15.86
N ILE A 50 -9.34 -10.74 -14.59
CA ILE A 50 -9.52 -11.71 -13.50
C ILE A 50 -11.02 -11.89 -13.22
N THR A 51 -11.48 -13.14 -13.24
CA THR A 51 -12.90 -13.48 -13.07
C THR A 51 -13.18 -14.24 -11.77
N ARG A 52 -12.19 -14.98 -11.23
CA ARG A 52 -12.35 -15.74 -9.99
C ARG A 52 -11.02 -15.83 -9.25
N VAL A 53 -11.04 -15.70 -7.93
CA VAL A 53 -9.87 -15.91 -7.07
C VAL A 53 -10.16 -16.99 -6.05
N ARG A 54 -9.22 -17.91 -5.85
CA ARG A 54 -9.30 -19.01 -4.88
C ARG A 54 -8.20 -18.85 -3.83
N PHE A 55 -8.61 -18.95 -2.58
CA PHE A 55 -7.72 -18.92 -1.43
C PHE A 55 -7.68 -20.28 -0.74
N TRP A 56 -6.51 -20.64 -0.24
CA TRP A 56 -6.36 -21.78 0.65
C TRP A 56 -6.37 -21.30 2.10
N LEU A 57 -7.32 -21.80 2.88
CA LEU A 57 -7.47 -21.48 4.31
C LEU A 57 -7.08 -22.72 5.13
N PRO A 58 -5.84 -22.77 5.67
CA PRO A 58 -5.33 -23.97 6.32
C PRO A 58 -6.08 -24.31 7.61
N ARG A 59 -6.19 -25.61 7.89
CA ARG A 59 -6.67 -26.18 9.16
C ARG A 59 -5.59 -27.11 9.73
N PRO A 60 -5.22 -27.00 11.02
CA PRO A 60 -5.73 -26.04 12.00
C PRO A 60 -5.32 -24.60 11.65
N TRP A 61 -6.19 -23.65 11.98
CA TRP A 61 -5.96 -22.22 11.78
C TRP A 61 -4.81 -21.73 12.68
N LYS A 62 -4.05 -20.74 12.19
CA LYS A 62 -2.98 -20.08 12.95
C LYS A 62 -3.13 -18.56 12.83
N PRO A 63 -3.09 -17.81 13.95
CA PRO A 63 -3.17 -16.36 13.92
C PRO A 63 -1.84 -15.73 13.47
N GLU A 64 -1.92 -14.64 12.72
CA GLU A 64 -0.76 -13.81 12.34
C GLU A 64 -0.73 -12.55 13.19
N LEU A 65 0.12 -12.53 14.22
CA LEU A 65 0.15 -11.49 15.27
C LEU A 65 1.39 -10.60 15.19
N GLY A 66 2.15 -10.67 14.10
CA GLY A 66 3.39 -9.91 13.92
C GLY A 66 3.21 -8.40 13.69
N TYR A 67 1.97 -7.93 13.50
CA TYR A 67 1.70 -6.51 13.26
C TYR A 67 1.62 -5.74 14.58
N LEU A 68 2.37 -4.64 14.71
CA LEU A 68 2.51 -3.89 15.96
C LEU A 68 1.18 -3.43 16.57
N ASP A 69 0.22 -2.96 15.75
CA ASP A 69 -1.07 -2.53 16.28
C ASP A 69 -1.90 -3.71 16.83
N LEU A 70 -1.72 -4.93 16.31
CA LEU A 70 -2.34 -6.12 16.90
C LEU A 70 -1.69 -6.49 18.23
N GLN A 71 -0.36 -6.43 18.31
CA GLN A 71 0.36 -6.65 19.57
C GLN A 71 -0.07 -5.64 20.65
N ARG A 72 -0.28 -4.37 20.28
CA ARG A 72 -0.85 -3.35 21.17
C ARG A 72 -2.26 -3.72 21.62
N LYS A 73 -3.13 -4.18 20.71
CA LYS A 73 -4.48 -4.65 21.08
C LYS A 73 -4.46 -5.84 22.04
N MET A 74 -3.54 -6.78 21.86
CA MET A 74 -3.35 -7.89 22.79
C MET A 74 -2.95 -7.40 24.18
N ALA A 75 -1.98 -6.47 24.25
CA ALA A 75 -1.55 -5.87 25.52
C ALA A 75 -2.67 -5.06 26.20
N GLU A 76 -3.44 -4.28 25.43
CA GLU A 76 -4.57 -3.47 25.91
C GLU A 76 -5.73 -4.32 26.45
N THR A 77 -6.02 -5.46 25.81
CA THR A 77 -7.17 -6.31 26.15
C THR A 77 -6.83 -7.47 27.08
N GLY A 78 -5.54 -7.78 27.26
CA GLY A 78 -5.07 -8.96 27.98
C GLY A 78 -5.30 -10.29 27.23
N ILE A 79 -5.79 -10.26 25.99
CA ILE A 79 -6.10 -11.47 25.22
C ILE A 79 -4.81 -11.99 24.55
N ALA A 80 -4.22 -13.04 25.12
CA ALA A 80 -2.99 -13.65 24.61
C ALA A 80 -3.21 -14.62 23.42
N SER A 81 -4.42 -15.16 23.25
CA SER A 81 -4.75 -16.13 22.21
C SER A 81 -6.08 -15.78 21.53
N PRO A 82 -6.11 -14.71 20.72
CA PRO A 82 -7.33 -14.29 20.04
C PRO A 82 -7.74 -15.30 18.96
N ASP A 83 -9.04 -15.50 18.78
CA ASP A 83 -9.57 -16.24 17.64
C ASP A 83 -9.61 -15.37 16.35
N ALA A 84 -10.03 -15.97 15.24
CA ALA A 84 -10.08 -15.29 13.95
C ALA A 84 -11.06 -14.10 13.95
N ARG A 85 -12.16 -14.19 14.71
CA ARG A 85 -13.17 -13.13 14.80
C ARG A 85 -12.64 -11.96 15.62
N GLN A 86 -11.95 -12.24 16.72
CA GLN A 86 -11.34 -11.22 17.57
C GLN A 86 -10.27 -10.42 16.81
N ILE A 87 -9.43 -11.10 16.03
CA ILE A 87 -8.44 -10.44 15.17
C ILE A 87 -9.15 -9.57 14.11
N PHE A 88 -10.21 -10.09 13.48
CA PHE A 88 -11.00 -9.31 12.53
C PHE A 88 -11.54 -8.01 13.16
N ASP A 89 -12.17 -8.11 14.33
CA ASP A 89 -12.76 -6.95 15.01
C ASP A 89 -11.69 -5.92 15.40
N TRP A 90 -10.51 -6.37 15.87
CA TRP A 90 -9.38 -5.48 16.13
C TRP A 90 -8.85 -4.81 14.87
N VAL A 91 -8.67 -5.54 13.77
CA VAL A 91 -8.22 -4.96 12.49
C VAL A 91 -9.21 -3.90 12.01
N VAL A 92 -10.52 -4.16 12.08
CA VAL A 92 -11.56 -3.19 11.71
C VAL A 92 -11.46 -1.94 12.57
N ALA A 93 -11.35 -2.08 13.90
CA ALA A 93 -11.22 -0.95 14.81
C ALA A 93 -9.96 -0.12 14.54
N ILE A 94 -8.81 -0.77 14.35
CA ILE A 94 -7.53 -0.10 14.02
C ILE A 94 -7.66 0.68 12.72
N ARG A 95 -8.26 0.08 11.68
CA ARG A 95 -8.42 0.73 10.37
C ARG A 95 -9.37 1.91 10.44
N ARG A 96 -10.52 1.79 11.10
CA ARG A 96 -11.48 2.89 11.29
C ARG A 96 -10.89 4.07 12.04
N ALA A 97 -9.98 3.82 12.98
CA ALA A 97 -9.33 4.89 13.73
C ALA A 97 -8.34 5.71 12.89
N LYS A 98 -7.69 5.08 11.89
CA LYS A 98 -6.56 5.67 11.14
C LYS A 98 -6.88 6.03 9.69
N LEU A 99 -7.84 5.36 9.05
CA LEU A 99 -8.14 5.53 7.63
C LEU A 99 -9.45 6.27 7.44
N PRO A 100 -9.51 7.24 6.50
CA PRO A 100 -10.75 7.91 6.17
C PRO A 100 -11.68 6.99 5.37
N ASP A 101 -12.98 7.05 5.67
CA ASP A 101 -14.00 6.37 4.88
C ASP A 101 -14.17 7.07 3.52
N PRO A 102 -13.91 6.40 2.37
CA PRO A 102 -14.08 7.00 1.05
C PRO A 102 -15.50 7.51 0.77
N ALA A 103 -16.52 6.98 1.43
CA ALA A 103 -17.90 7.47 1.32
C ALA A 103 -18.10 8.84 2.01
N VAL A 104 -17.24 9.20 2.96
CA VAL A 104 -17.27 10.47 3.68
C VAL A 104 -16.29 11.48 3.06
N ILE A 105 -15.07 11.03 2.73
CA ILE A 105 -14.04 11.86 2.12
C ILE A 105 -13.28 11.05 1.07
N GLY A 106 -13.39 11.46 -0.18
CA GLY A 106 -12.85 10.72 -1.33
C GLY A 106 -11.35 10.48 -1.17
N ASN A 107 -10.92 9.21 -1.26
CA ASN A 107 -9.53 8.81 -1.18
C ASN A 107 -9.33 7.45 -1.87
N ALA A 108 -8.09 7.13 -2.23
CA ALA A 108 -7.70 5.85 -2.83
C ALA A 108 -6.87 4.97 -1.85
N GLY A 109 -7.06 5.16 -0.54
CA GLY A 109 -6.21 4.54 0.48
C GLY A 109 -4.80 5.12 0.51
N SER A 110 -3.81 4.30 0.82
CA SER A 110 -2.41 4.72 0.80
C SER A 110 -1.99 5.06 -0.64
N PHE A 111 -1.63 6.31 -0.86
CA PHE A 111 -1.31 6.84 -2.18
C PHE A 111 0.09 6.46 -2.64
N PHE A 112 1.02 6.23 -1.73
CA PHE A 112 2.39 5.83 -2.05
C PHE A 112 2.72 4.44 -1.49
N LYS A 113 3.51 3.69 -2.25
CA LYS A 113 4.16 2.46 -1.76
C LYS A 113 5.21 2.81 -0.71
N ASN A 114 5.49 1.87 0.18
CA ASN A 114 6.65 1.93 1.07
C ASN A 114 7.90 1.60 0.24
N PRO A 115 8.89 2.50 0.15
CA PRO A 115 10.10 2.25 -0.62
C PRO A 115 11.01 1.23 0.07
N THR A 116 11.75 0.48 -0.74
CA THR A 116 12.81 -0.43 -0.29
C THR A 116 14.18 0.15 -0.64
N VAL A 117 15.11 0.09 0.29
CA VAL A 117 16.47 0.64 0.17
C VAL A 117 17.50 -0.39 0.58
N THR A 118 18.77 -0.15 0.25
CA THR A 118 19.88 -0.98 0.74
C THR A 118 20.15 -0.71 2.22
N ALA A 119 20.90 -1.60 2.87
CA ALA A 119 21.28 -1.43 4.27
C ALA A 119 22.13 -0.16 4.49
N GLU A 120 23.03 0.14 3.55
CA GLU A 120 23.90 1.31 3.58
C GLU A 120 23.08 2.60 3.49
N GLN A 121 22.18 2.68 2.51
CA GLN A 121 21.31 3.85 2.35
C GLN A 121 20.40 4.04 3.57
N CYS A 122 19.92 2.97 4.18
CA CYS A 122 19.14 3.07 5.41
C CYS A 122 19.98 3.58 6.59
N ALA A 123 21.23 3.12 6.73
CA ALA A 123 22.14 3.60 7.78
C ALA A 123 22.41 5.11 7.64
N ASP A 124 22.63 5.58 6.41
CA ASP A 124 22.81 7.02 6.11
C ASP A 124 21.56 7.85 6.43
N ILE A 125 20.37 7.28 6.25
CA ILE A 125 19.11 7.95 6.63
C ILE A 125 18.98 7.95 8.17
N ILE A 126 19.24 6.84 8.86
CA ILE A 126 19.17 6.76 10.32
C ILE A 126 20.14 7.76 10.97
N ALA A 127 21.34 7.95 10.42
CA ALA A 127 22.30 8.91 10.93
C ALA A 127 21.78 10.36 10.92
N ARG A 128 20.97 10.73 9.91
CA ARG A 128 20.35 12.06 9.78
C ARG A 128 19.00 12.17 10.48
N ASP A 129 18.23 11.09 10.47
CA ASP A 129 16.87 10.98 10.98
C ASP A 129 16.70 9.71 11.84
N PRO A 130 17.17 9.70 13.10
CA PRO A 130 17.24 8.48 13.92
C PRO A 130 15.88 7.83 14.24
N LYS A 131 14.79 8.57 14.06
CA LYS A 131 13.42 8.12 14.32
C LYS A 131 12.76 7.48 13.09
N VAL A 132 13.47 7.34 11.97
CA VAL A 132 12.92 6.75 10.75
C VAL A 132 12.39 5.35 11.02
N VAL A 133 11.13 5.12 10.66
CA VAL A 133 10.49 3.81 10.82
C VAL A 133 10.85 2.94 9.64
N HIS A 134 11.48 1.80 9.91
CA HIS A 134 12.02 0.89 8.92
C HIS A 134 11.84 -0.57 9.35
N TYR A 135 11.84 -1.47 8.37
CA TYR A 135 11.64 -2.90 8.59
C TYR A 135 12.61 -3.70 7.72
N PRO A 136 13.44 -4.59 8.29
CA PRO A 136 14.30 -5.47 7.51
C PRO A 136 13.44 -6.46 6.71
N MET A 137 13.86 -6.75 5.49
CA MET A 137 13.23 -7.71 4.59
C MET A 137 14.10 -8.98 4.47
N PRO A 138 13.52 -10.15 4.14
CA PRO A 138 14.27 -11.40 4.05
C PRO A 138 15.40 -11.43 3.01
N ASP A 139 15.33 -10.58 1.99
CA ASP A 139 16.33 -10.42 0.93
C ASP A 139 17.49 -9.48 1.30
N GLY A 140 17.51 -8.98 2.55
CA GLY A 140 18.50 -8.03 3.04
C GLY A 140 18.19 -6.57 2.73
N SER A 141 17.15 -6.29 1.93
CA SER A 141 16.67 -4.92 1.73
C SER A 141 15.96 -4.40 2.98
N ILE A 142 15.82 -3.08 3.09
CA ILE A 142 15.11 -2.44 4.19
C ILE A 142 13.94 -1.64 3.64
N LYS A 143 12.75 -1.92 4.15
CA LYS A 143 11.53 -1.20 3.78
C LYS A 143 11.29 -0.03 4.72
N LEU A 144 11.23 1.18 4.18
CA LEU A 144 10.94 2.40 4.94
C LEU A 144 9.44 2.68 4.97
N ALA A 145 8.93 3.20 6.09
CA ALA A 145 7.54 3.62 6.19
C ALA A 145 7.33 4.96 5.46
N ALA A 146 6.74 4.94 4.27
CA ALA A 146 6.47 6.14 3.48
C ALA A 146 5.63 7.17 4.24
N GLY A 147 4.66 6.72 5.05
CA GLY A 147 3.88 7.63 5.90
C GLY A 147 4.72 8.40 6.90
N TRP A 148 5.77 7.79 7.44
CA TRP A 148 6.71 8.48 8.33
C TRP A 148 7.55 9.50 7.55
N LEU A 149 8.04 9.14 6.37
CA LEU A 149 8.83 10.07 5.51
C LEU A 149 8.00 11.32 5.14
N ILE A 150 6.74 11.13 4.78
CA ILE A 150 5.81 12.21 4.42
C ILE A 150 5.49 13.10 5.64
N ASP A 151 5.25 12.49 6.80
CA ASP A 151 4.99 13.21 8.06
C ASP A 151 6.22 13.99 8.53
N ALA A 152 7.42 13.41 8.40
CA ALA A 152 8.68 14.09 8.72
C ALA A 152 8.88 15.35 7.86
N CYS A 153 8.49 15.31 6.58
CA CYS A 153 8.45 16.48 5.69
C CYS A 153 7.30 17.47 6.00
N GLY A 154 6.49 17.19 7.03
CA GLY A 154 5.44 18.06 7.54
C GLY A 154 4.22 18.14 6.62
N TRP A 155 3.95 17.12 5.80
CA TRP A 155 2.82 17.13 4.87
C TRP A 155 1.49 16.72 5.50
N LYS A 156 1.52 16.01 6.64
CA LYS A 156 0.30 15.52 7.31
C LYS A 156 -0.64 16.68 7.64
N GLY A 157 -1.89 16.58 7.16
CA GLY A 157 -2.90 17.62 7.34
C GLY A 157 -2.80 18.82 6.39
N LYS A 158 -1.74 18.95 5.58
CA LYS A 158 -1.61 20.04 4.59
C LYS A 158 -2.51 19.82 3.37
N THR A 159 -2.78 20.92 2.67
CA THR A 159 -3.59 20.96 1.46
C THR A 159 -2.89 21.74 0.35
N MET A 160 -3.21 21.40 -0.89
CA MET A 160 -2.86 22.16 -2.10
C MET A 160 -4.10 22.18 -3.00
N GLY A 161 -4.72 23.35 -3.13
CA GLY A 161 -6.06 23.44 -3.70
C GLY A 161 -7.05 22.60 -2.89
N HIS A 162 -7.85 21.80 -3.59
CA HIS A 162 -8.82 20.88 -2.99
C HIS A 162 -8.24 19.50 -2.63
N ALA A 163 -6.99 19.21 -2.98
CA ALA A 163 -6.30 17.99 -2.56
C ALA A 163 -5.66 18.20 -1.19
N GLY A 164 -5.66 17.18 -0.33
CA GLY A 164 -4.98 17.25 0.95
C GLY A 164 -4.38 15.93 1.40
N VAL A 165 -3.55 15.99 2.44
CA VAL A 165 -3.07 14.82 3.15
C VAL A 165 -3.94 14.61 4.39
N TYR A 166 -4.34 13.37 4.64
CA TYR A 166 -5.21 13.07 5.78
C TYR A 166 -4.50 13.30 7.12
N GLU A 167 -5.17 13.98 8.05
CA GLU A 167 -4.59 14.40 9.32
C GLU A 167 -4.24 13.24 10.26
N LYS A 168 -4.83 12.05 10.08
CA LYS A 168 -4.51 10.87 10.89
C LYS A 168 -3.55 9.90 10.21
N GLN A 169 -3.34 10.03 8.90
CA GLN A 169 -2.50 9.11 8.13
C GLN A 169 -1.88 9.82 6.92
N ALA A 170 -0.58 10.11 7.02
CA ALA A 170 0.16 10.86 6.01
C ALA A 170 0.28 10.16 4.64
N LEU A 171 0.05 8.83 4.58
CA LEU A 171 -0.01 8.10 3.33
C LEU A 171 -1.26 8.34 2.50
N VAL A 172 -2.33 8.90 3.09
CA VAL A 172 -3.63 8.99 2.42
C VAL A 172 -3.83 10.40 1.89
N LEU A 173 -3.99 10.52 0.57
CA LEU A 173 -4.44 11.76 -0.06
C LEU A 173 -5.97 11.77 -0.09
N VAL A 174 -6.56 12.92 0.20
CA VAL A 174 -7.99 13.14 0.36
C VAL A 174 -8.49 14.27 -0.53
N ASN A 175 -9.70 14.10 -1.06
CA ASN A 175 -10.47 15.13 -1.73
C ASN A 175 -11.20 15.98 -0.68
N ARG A 176 -10.76 17.23 -0.50
CA ARG A 176 -11.41 18.25 0.35
C ARG A 176 -12.28 19.23 -0.45
N GLY A 177 -12.53 18.93 -1.72
CA GLY A 177 -13.47 19.68 -2.54
C GLY A 177 -14.91 19.48 -2.08
N THR A 178 -15.80 20.31 -2.60
CA THR A 178 -17.26 20.21 -2.39
C THR A 178 -17.92 19.72 -3.68
N PRO A 179 -19.19 19.29 -3.66
CA PRO A 179 -19.90 18.95 -4.90
C PRO A 179 -19.90 20.06 -5.96
N GLY A 180 -19.90 21.33 -5.55
CA GLY A 180 -19.82 22.47 -6.47
C GLY A 180 -18.40 22.79 -6.95
N HIS A 181 -17.37 22.37 -6.22
CA HIS A 181 -15.96 22.58 -6.52
C HIS A 181 -15.16 21.32 -6.16
N PRO A 182 -15.27 20.25 -6.96
CA PRO A 182 -14.64 18.98 -6.64
C PRO A 182 -13.12 19.07 -6.85
N CYS A 183 -12.36 18.33 -6.05
CA CYS A 183 -10.94 18.15 -6.32
C CYS A 183 -10.75 17.41 -7.65
N THR A 184 -9.90 17.99 -8.50
CA THR A 184 -9.54 17.39 -9.79
C THR A 184 -8.39 16.39 -9.64
N GLY A 185 -8.27 15.44 -10.57
CA GLY A 185 -7.11 14.55 -10.63
C GLY A 185 -5.79 15.31 -10.78
N GLY A 186 -5.81 16.46 -11.48
CA GLY A 186 -4.65 17.34 -11.62
C GLY A 186 -4.15 17.92 -10.30
N GLU A 187 -5.06 18.33 -9.40
CA GLU A 187 -4.70 18.79 -8.05
C GLU A 187 -4.12 17.66 -7.20
N VAL A 188 -4.73 16.47 -7.24
CA VAL A 188 -4.20 15.29 -6.53
C VAL A 188 -2.78 14.97 -7.00
N MET A 189 -2.54 14.98 -8.31
CA MET A 189 -1.21 14.72 -8.86
C MET A 189 -0.21 15.85 -8.59
N THR A 190 -0.67 17.10 -8.52
CA THR A 190 0.18 18.24 -8.12
C THR A 190 0.65 18.09 -6.67
N LEU A 191 -0.28 17.76 -5.76
CA LEU A 191 0.06 17.45 -4.37
C LEU A 191 1.01 16.24 -4.27
N ALA A 192 0.73 15.17 -5.01
CA ALA A 192 1.56 13.98 -5.00
C ALA A 192 3.00 14.27 -5.45
N ARG A 193 3.18 15.06 -6.52
CA ARG A 193 4.51 15.48 -6.99
C ARG A 193 5.24 16.34 -5.97
N ALA A 194 4.56 17.28 -5.32
CA ALA A 194 5.16 18.11 -4.28
C ALA A 194 5.67 17.26 -3.09
N ILE A 195 4.89 16.25 -2.69
CA ILE A 195 5.30 15.28 -1.67
C ILE A 195 6.52 14.46 -2.12
N GLN A 196 6.50 13.93 -3.35
CA GLN A 196 7.63 13.18 -3.91
C GLN A 196 8.91 14.00 -3.93
N THR A 197 8.85 15.26 -4.41
CA THR A 197 9.99 16.17 -4.43
C THR A 197 10.54 16.42 -3.02
N SER A 198 9.67 16.72 -2.07
CA SER A 198 10.07 17.01 -0.69
C SER A 198 10.72 15.79 0.01
N VAL A 199 10.19 14.59 -0.23
CA VAL A 199 10.78 13.34 0.32
C VAL A 199 12.11 13.02 -0.38
N TYR A 200 12.21 13.26 -1.68
CA TYR A 200 13.44 13.07 -2.43
C TYR A 200 14.54 14.04 -1.98
N GLU A 201 14.24 15.32 -1.84
CA GLU A 201 15.22 16.34 -1.41
C GLU A 201 15.76 16.06 0.00
N ARG A 202 14.91 15.61 0.93
CA ARG A 202 15.35 15.32 2.31
C ARG A 202 16.05 13.97 2.45
N PHE A 203 15.50 12.92 1.87
CA PHE A 203 15.92 11.54 2.13
C PHE A 203 16.67 10.89 0.96
N GLY A 204 16.65 11.49 -0.22
CA GLY A 204 17.15 10.87 -1.46
C GLY A 204 16.23 9.74 -1.97
N ILE A 205 14.99 9.67 -1.50
CA ILE A 205 14.06 8.57 -1.77
C ILE A 205 12.93 9.03 -2.69
N ARG A 206 12.74 8.33 -3.81
CA ARG A 206 11.60 8.55 -4.71
C ARG A 206 10.44 7.67 -4.26
N LEU A 207 9.32 8.29 -3.91
CA LEU A 207 8.09 7.56 -3.61
C LEU A 207 7.38 7.20 -4.91
N GLU A 208 6.84 5.99 -4.99
CA GLU A 208 6.03 5.53 -6.11
C GLU A 208 4.54 5.57 -5.75
N PRO A 209 3.69 6.16 -6.60
CA PRO A 209 2.24 6.04 -6.43
C PRO A 209 1.78 4.58 -6.47
N GLU A 210 0.82 4.23 -5.62
CA GLU A 210 0.15 2.93 -5.58
C GLU A 210 -1.13 2.89 -6.43
N PRO A 211 -1.99 3.93 -6.45
CA PRO A 211 -3.14 4.00 -7.35
C PRO A 211 -2.73 4.05 -8.82
N VAL A 212 -3.59 3.49 -9.70
CA VAL A 212 -3.45 3.63 -11.15
C VAL A 212 -3.96 5.01 -11.55
N VAL A 213 -3.13 5.76 -12.27
CA VAL A 213 -3.50 7.04 -12.89
C VAL A 213 -3.85 6.77 -14.34
N LEU A 214 -5.06 7.13 -14.75
CA LEU A 214 -5.59 6.93 -16.11
C LEU A 214 -5.43 8.19 -16.97
#